data_AF-A0A450SK29-F1
#
_entry.id   AF-A0A450SK29-F1
#
_cell.length_a   1.000
_cell.length_b   1.000
_cell.length_c   1.000
_cell.angle_alpha   90.00
_cell.angle_beta   90.00
_cell.angle_gamma   90.00
#
_symmetry.space_group_name_H-M   'P 1'
#
loop_
_entity.id
_entity.type
_entity.pdbx_description
1 polymer ?
#
loop_
_entity_poly.entity_id
_entity_poly.type
_entity_poly.pdbx_seq_one_letter_code
_entity_poly.pdbx_strand_id
1 'polypeptide(L)'
;MGLFIHLTINPKDIPPNDWEAAYQESLTLLRAFPVPLMRIAREEIRHTARYTYISDLVWDPGTPNEHWRVVGDAVSGRHAEDFLLFRHKEKQFKTIFGPPDIQGDILWVPPDDAPFYSTGNGIDIFGQKTQGYPYHLAVLAVAILLETRFPDQCYLSGDIEPMQVENMCRWVSKTLNTSVVTPICMDAKRLYRRVSTLYENPRHVMERFQALFGGCQAEKFEALLRYAGRPVVLKRFKQELGEYPSPDYYGAIRLIAKFLSATGDLEQLVEIALGIADQGKGFEEWKPAPFLRALCNHYLMAPYTERELLGAFGPPQDEPMTLDDALARAFPGAGGKPAEIDAHRSTHGNVQGEDSRVLAALCAVQPEKRALFREILSAAEDEAREQREETRKRMREMEQEWREKAQQAPAQDAWPADGLAPKAVSLEESYILSQVSEETEQFVDEEKSAARIGEQLRQMMEENPDFFQAEDRHHYLRGIYRATVQYGFALRAASWRAIDGEQELAILKGLFMLCAIKDREFNFWRWRIHLLESPSLWPYLLEAYQPDTRADDNDTWEGYRERISLPQMEKRNIDGRIFSLGEGKPDI
;
A
#
# COMPACT_ATOMS: atom_id res chain seq x y z
N MET A 1 -1.52 -9.95 1.64
CA MET A 1 -0.91 -8.88 0.83
C MET A 1 -1.03 -7.57 1.60
N GLY A 2 -0.11 -6.62 1.45
CA GLY A 2 -0.15 -5.34 2.18
C GLY A 2 0.89 -4.38 1.63
N LEU A 3 0.81 -3.12 2.06
CA LEU A 3 1.78 -2.08 1.75
C LEU A 3 2.68 -1.83 2.96
N PHE A 4 3.98 -1.64 2.73
CA PHE A 4 5.02 -1.65 3.74
C PHE A 4 5.93 -0.43 3.65
N ILE A 5 6.40 0.02 4.81
CA ILE A 5 7.60 0.84 4.93
C ILE A 5 8.65 0.02 5.65
N HIS A 6 9.78 -0.21 5.00
CA HIS A 6 10.95 -0.86 5.59
C HIS A 6 11.99 0.19 5.92
N LEU A 7 12.52 0.11 7.15
CA LEU A 7 13.66 0.91 7.57
C LEU A 7 14.70 -0.03 8.14
N THR A 8 15.68 -0.36 7.30
CA THR A 8 16.78 -1.23 7.70
C THR A 8 17.89 -0.40 8.30
N ILE A 9 18.37 -0.80 9.49
CA ILE A 9 19.41 -0.08 10.22
C ILE A 9 20.55 -1.02 10.57
N ASN A 10 21.77 -0.62 10.21
CA ASN A 10 23.00 -1.14 10.78
C ASN A 10 23.34 -0.29 12.01
N PRO A 11 23.15 -0.78 13.24
CA PRO A 11 23.37 0.02 14.44
C PRO A 11 24.86 0.29 14.70
N LYS A 12 25.77 -0.34 13.96
CA LYS A 12 27.20 -0.11 14.08
C LYS A 12 27.51 1.37 13.82
N ASP A 13 28.39 1.93 14.65
CA ASP A 13 28.87 3.31 14.52
C ASP A 13 27.83 4.43 14.75
N ILE A 14 26.57 4.13 15.09
CA ILE A 14 25.60 5.14 15.55
C ILE A 14 25.84 5.48 17.04
N PRO A 15 26.22 6.71 17.43
CA PRO A 15 26.36 7.07 18.83
C PRO A 15 25.00 7.08 19.56
N PRO A 16 24.90 6.63 20.83
CA PRO A 16 23.63 6.65 21.57
C PRO A 16 22.98 8.03 21.66
N ASN A 17 23.78 9.09 21.82
CA ASN A 17 23.27 10.47 21.90
C ASN A 17 22.66 10.92 20.56
N ASP A 18 23.25 10.53 19.44
CA ASP A 18 22.74 10.90 18.11
C ASP A 18 21.45 10.14 17.82
N TRP A 19 21.38 8.86 18.22
CA TRP A 19 20.14 8.08 18.16
C TRP A 19 19.02 8.71 18.98
N GLU A 20 19.31 9.10 20.22
CA GLU A 20 18.34 9.76 21.09
C GLU A 20 17.88 11.12 20.52
N ALA A 21 18.79 11.90 19.92
CA ALA A 21 18.43 13.15 19.25
C ALA A 21 17.49 12.90 18.06
N ALA A 22 17.78 11.90 17.22
CA ALA A 22 16.93 11.51 16.10
C ALA A 22 15.55 11.00 16.57
N TYR A 23 15.50 10.28 17.71
CA TYR A 23 14.24 9.91 18.35
C TYR A 23 13.42 11.15 18.74
N GLN A 24 14.02 12.17 19.36
CA GLN A 24 13.30 13.40 19.74
C GLN A 24 12.78 14.17 18.51
N GLU A 25 13.58 14.26 17.45
CA GLU A 25 13.16 14.83 16.17
C GLU A 25 11.98 14.05 15.57
N SER A 26 12.04 12.70 15.58
CA SER A 26 10.95 11.85 15.08
C SER A 26 9.65 12.06 15.87
N LEU A 27 9.72 12.16 17.20
CA LEU A 27 8.55 12.43 18.03
C LEU A 27 7.98 13.84 17.77
N THR A 28 8.85 14.80 17.46
CA THR A 28 8.44 16.16 17.07
C THR A 28 7.68 16.14 15.75
N LEU A 29 8.17 15.40 14.75
CA LEU A 29 7.46 15.19 13.48
C LEU A 29 6.08 14.56 13.72
N LEU A 30 6.02 13.43 14.43
CA LEU A 30 4.76 12.71 14.64
C LEU A 30 3.71 13.58 15.37
N ARG A 31 4.13 14.43 16.31
CA ARG A 31 3.24 15.39 17.00
C ARG A 31 2.81 16.56 16.12
N ALA A 32 3.59 16.90 15.11
CA ALA A 32 3.28 17.94 14.15
C ALA A 32 2.48 17.42 12.93
N PHE A 33 2.20 16.12 12.86
CA PHE A 33 1.41 15.55 11.77
C PHE A 33 0.04 16.25 11.69
N PRO A 34 -0.46 16.59 10.49
CA PRO A 34 -1.68 17.40 10.33
C PRO A 34 -2.93 16.82 10.98
N VAL A 35 -2.95 15.51 11.20
CA VAL A 35 -4.02 14.83 11.93
C VAL A 35 -3.47 14.10 13.16
N PRO A 36 -4.25 13.95 14.24
CA PRO A 36 -3.78 13.25 15.43
C PRO A 36 -3.51 11.78 15.13
N LEU A 37 -2.24 11.39 15.20
CA LEU A 37 -1.84 9.98 15.20
C LEU A 37 -2.28 9.31 16.49
N MET A 38 -2.41 7.98 16.45
CA MET A 38 -2.91 7.21 17.59
C MET A 38 -1.98 6.04 17.93
N ARG A 39 -2.02 5.63 19.20
CA ARG A 39 -1.57 4.32 19.65
C ARG A 39 -2.64 3.61 20.46
N ILE A 40 -2.49 2.30 20.62
CA ILE A 40 -3.31 1.50 21.53
C ILE A 40 -2.73 1.58 22.95
N ALA A 41 -3.58 1.91 23.92
CA ALA A 41 -3.28 1.82 25.34
C ALA A 41 -4.16 0.76 25.99
N ARG A 42 -3.61 0.08 26.99
CA ARG A 42 -4.37 -0.79 27.88
C ARG A 42 -4.76 -0.01 29.13
N GLU A 43 -6.05 0.12 29.35
CA GLU A 43 -6.61 0.75 30.55
C GLU A 43 -7.10 -0.34 31.51
N GLU A 44 -6.61 -0.31 32.76
CA GLU A 44 -7.12 -1.16 33.83
C GLU A 44 -8.32 -0.47 34.50
N ILE A 45 -9.49 -1.11 34.43
CA ILE A 45 -10.73 -0.67 35.06
C ILE A 45 -11.15 -1.71 36.10
N ARG A 46 -10.88 -1.39 37.37
CA ARG A 46 -11.10 -2.29 38.52
C ARG A 46 -10.33 -3.60 38.35
N HIS A 47 -11.00 -4.69 37.98
CA HIS A 47 -10.43 -6.04 37.80
C HIS A 47 -10.54 -6.52 36.34
N THR A 48 -10.73 -5.58 35.42
CA THR A 48 -10.86 -5.83 33.99
C THR A 48 -9.99 -4.84 33.24
N ALA A 49 -9.62 -5.16 32.00
CA ALA A 49 -8.90 -4.26 31.12
C ALA A 49 -9.73 -3.97 29.88
N ARG A 50 -9.43 -2.85 29.22
CA ARG A 50 -9.90 -2.53 27.87
C ARG A 50 -8.78 -1.90 27.06
N TYR A 51 -8.94 -1.87 25.74
CA TYR A 51 -8.03 -1.18 24.84
C TYR A 51 -8.63 0.14 24.35
N THR A 52 -7.83 1.19 24.39
CA THR A 52 -8.24 2.55 24.02
C THR A 52 -7.27 3.13 23.01
N TYR A 53 -7.79 3.77 21.96
CA TYR A 53 -6.99 4.64 21.10
C TYR A 53 -6.72 5.98 21.78
N ILE A 54 -5.45 6.34 21.90
CA ILE A 54 -5.00 7.60 22.50
C ILE A 54 -3.97 8.30 21.62
N SER A 55 -3.96 9.64 21.66
CA SER A 55 -3.06 10.48 20.86
C SER A 55 -1.71 10.75 21.52
N ASP A 56 -1.54 10.41 22.81
CA ASP A 56 -0.21 10.43 23.41
C ASP A 56 0.59 9.24 22.90
N LEU A 57 1.53 9.50 22.00
CA LEU A 57 2.28 8.46 21.30
C LEU A 57 3.37 7.81 22.16
N VAL A 58 3.76 8.43 23.28
CA VAL A 58 4.89 7.95 24.09
C VAL A 58 4.42 6.85 25.04
N TRP A 59 5.20 5.77 25.08
CA TRP A 59 5.05 4.64 25.98
C TRP A 59 6.18 4.65 27.02
N ASP A 60 5.86 4.34 28.28
CA ASP A 60 6.79 4.30 29.43
C ASP A 60 7.82 5.45 29.48
N PRO A 61 7.36 6.72 29.52
CA PRO A 61 8.24 7.90 29.47
C PRO A 61 9.24 7.94 30.64
N GLY A 62 10.49 8.30 30.34
CA GLY A 62 11.57 8.40 31.31
C GLY A 62 12.19 7.07 31.74
N THR A 63 11.81 5.96 31.10
CA THR A 63 12.32 4.62 31.41
C THR A 63 13.20 4.08 30.28
N PRO A 64 14.01 3.03 30.55
CA PRO A 64 14.73 2.31 29.49
C PRO A 64 13.85 1.68 28.40
N ASN A 65 12.53 1.57 28.63
CA ASN A 65 11.56 1.07 27.66
C ASN A 65 10.82 2.21 26.93
N GLU A 66 11.24 3.47 27.11
CA GLU A 66 10.61 4.60 26.43
C GLU A 66 10.70 4.42 24.91
N HIS A 67 9.54 4.48 24.27
CA HIS A 67 9.40 4.49 22.81
C HIS A 67 8.16 5.30 22.43
N TRP A 68 8.12 5.81 21.21
CA TRP A 68 6.84 6.20 20.62
C TRP A 68 6.24 5.00 19.89
N ARG A 69 4.91 4.97 19.78
CA ARG A 69 4.16 3.97 19.02
C ARG A 69 3.08 4.66 18.18
N VAL A 70 2.86 4.17 16.96
CA VAL A 70 1.82 4.64 16.04
C VAL A 70 1.14 3.44 15.38
N VAL A 71 -0.19 3.48 15.28
CA VAL A 71 -1.01 2.41 14.69
C VAL A 71 -1.96 2.88 13.60
N GLY A 72 -2.19 4.20 13.51
CA GLY A 72 -3.21 4.80 12.67
C GLY A 72 -3.40 6.28 13.00
N ASP A 73 -4.46 6.88 12.45
CA ASP A 73 -4.83 8.27 12.70
C ASP A 73 -6.31 8.42 13.08
N ALA A 74 -6.60 9.41 13.91
CA ALA A 74 -7.92 9.59 14.51
C ALA A 74 -8.97 10.15 13.54
N VAL A 75 -8.55 10.77 12.43
CA VAL A 75 -9.47 11.47 11.54
C VAL A 75 -10.02 10.51 10.51
N SER A 76 -9.16 9.78 9.79
CA SER A 76 -9.60 8.76 8.85
C SER A 76 -10.27 7.56 9.56
N GLY A 77 -9.91 7.34 10.83
CA GLY A 77 -10.29 6.15 11.58
C GLY A 77 -9.56 4.88 11.15
N ARG A 78 -8.66 4.97 10.16
CA ARG A 78 -7.89 3.85 9.64
C ARG A 78 -6.72 3.52 10.55
N HIS A 79 -6.46 2.22 10.69
CA HIS A 79 -5.34 1.70 11.46
C HIS A 79 -4.87 0.34 10.89
N ALA A 80 -3.60 0.03 11.03
CA ALA A 80 -3.07 -1.29 10.67
C ALA A 80 -2.07 -1.80 11.73
N GLU A 81 -0.89 -2.25 11.32
CA GLU A 81 0.11 -2.81 12.23
C GLU A 81 0.88 -1.70 12.97
N ASP A 82 1.49 -2.06 14.09
CA ASP A 82 2.16 -1.13 15.01
C ASP A 82 3.56 -0.74 14.53
N PHE A 83 3.88 0.54 14.56
CA PHE A 83 5.23 1.04 14.36
C PHE A 83 5.74 1.66 15.66
N LEU A 84 6.99 1.36 16.01
CA LEU A 84 7.61 1.87 17.22
C LEU A 84 9.09 2.19 17.01
N LEU A 85 9.60 3.13 17.82
CA LEU A 85 11.01 3.46 17.89
C LEU A 85 11.38 3.74 19.34
N PHE A 86 12.32 2.95 19.87
CA PHE A 86 12.83 3.14 21.22
C PHE A 86 13.79 4.33 21.28
N ARG A 87 13.64 5.13 22.34
CA ARG A 87 14.56 6.22 22.66
C ARG A 87 15.98 5.73 22.88
N HIS A 88 16.12 4.58 23.53
CA HIS A 88 17.41 4.01 23.90
C HIS A 88 17.87 2.98 22.88
N LYS A 89 19.01 3.24 22.24
CA LYS A 89 19.61 2.40 21.19
C LYS A 89 19.79 0.95 21.64
N GLU A 90 20.27 0.76 22.87
CA GLU A 90 20.51 -0.57 23.44
C GLU A 90 19.23 -1.39 23.53
N LYS A 91 18.09 -0.73 23.82
CA LYS A 91 16.79 -1.37 23.87
C LYS A 91 16.27 -1.68 22.46
N GLN A 92 16.41 -0.74 21.52
CA GLN A 92 15.97 -0.92 20.12
C GLN A 92 16.57 -2.18 19.49
N PHE A 93 17.87 -2.39 19.67
CA PHE A 93 18.62 -3.44 18.99
C PHE A 93 18.92 -4.65 19.90
N LYS A 94 18.24 -4.76 21.05
CA LYS A 94 18.37 -5.93 21.93
C LYS A 94 17.61 -7.11 21.34
N THR A 95 18.33 -8.09 20.85
CA THR A 95 17.79 -9.37 20.39
C THR A 95 18.05 -10.46 21.45
N ILE A 96 17.23 -11.52 21.45
CA ILE A 96 17.42 -12.68 22.34
C ILE A 96 18.70 -13.46 21.97
N PHE A 97 19.12 -13.38 20.71
CA PHE A 97 20.29 -14.09 20.17
C PHE A 97 21.59 -13.28 20.18
N GLY A 98 21.59 -12.09 20.78
CA GLY A 98 22.72 -11.15 20.69
C GLY A 98 22.72 -10.36 19.37
N PRO A 99 23.41 -9.21 19.32
CA PRO A 99 23.37 -8.32 18.16
C PRO A 99 23.76 -9.10 16.90
N PRO A 100 22.96 -9.04 15.82
CA PRO A 100 23.32 -9.71 14.58
C PRO A 100 24.69 -9.23 14.12
N ASP A 101 25.53 -10.16 13.65
CA ASP A 101 26.85 -9.83 13.11
C ASP A 101 26.68 -9.21 11.72
N ILE A 102 26.30 -7.94 11.70
CA ILE A 102 26.12 -7.15 10.48
C ILE A 102 27.51 -6.66 10.05
N GLN A 103 28.03 -7.29 8.99
CA GLN A 103 29.32 -6.92 8.41
C GLN A 103 29.12 -6.04 7.18
N GLY A 104 29.89 -4.95 7.09
CA GLY A 104 29.92 -4.07 5.93
C GLY A 104 28.92 -2.92 5.96
N ASP A 105 28.76 -2.30 4.79
CA ASP A 105 27.85 -1.17 4.53
C ASP A 105 26.38 -1.64 4.49
N ILE A 106 25.43 -0.77 4.87
CA ILE A 106 23.98 -1.05 4.84
C ILE A 106 23.46 -1.42 3.44
N LEU A 107 24.15 -1.04 2.37
CA LEU A 107 23.80 -1.39 0.99
C LEU A 107 24.58 -2.59 0.44
N TRP A 108 25.50 -3.17 1.21
CA TRP A 108 26.29 -4.32 0.78
C TRP A 108 25.65 -5.64 1.23
N VAL A 109 25.59 -6.63 0.35
CA VAL A 109 25.26 -8.02 0.68
C VAL A 109 26.18 -8.95 -0.09
N PRO A 110 26.32 -10.23 0.29
CA PRO A 110 27.04 -11.20 -0.52
C PRO A 110 26.52 -11.23 -1.97
N PRO A 111 27.40 -11.31 -2.99
CA PRO A 111 26.99 -11.24 -4.39
C PRO A 111 25.91 -12.25 -4.80
N ASP A 112 25.95 -13.47 -4.24
CA ASP A 112 24.98 -14.52 -4.54
C ASP A 112 23.58 -14.19 -4.00
N ASP A 113 23.49 -13.33 -2.97
CA ASP A 113 22.24 -12.89 -2.36
C ASP A 113 21.73 -11.56 -2.96
N ALA A 114 22.61 -10.80 -3.62
CA ALA A 114 22.32 -9.45 -4.13
C ALA A 114 21.05 -9.32 -4.99
N PRO A 115 20.69 -10.28 -5.87
CA PRO A 115 19.47 -10.21 -6.67
C PRO A 115 18.17 -10.42 -5.87
N PHE A 116 18.24 -11.08 -4.71
CA PHE A 116 17.07 -11.52 -3.94
C PHE A 116 16.80 -10.65 -2.70
N TYR A 117 17.76 -9.80 -2.34
CA TYR A 117 17.69 -8.95 -1.16
C TYR A 117 17.33 -7.52 -1.55
N SER A 118 16.05 -7.15 -1.52
CA SER A 118 15.59 -5.78 -1.79
C SER A 118 15.75 -4.83 -0.60
N THR A 119 16.08 -5.39 0.58
CA THR A 119 16.32 -4.65 1.81
C THR A 119 17.80 -4.36 2.04
N GLY A 120 18.09 -3.54 3.05
CA GLY A 120 19.45 -3.25 3.48
C GLY A 120 20.08 -4.44 4.23
N ASN A 121 21.38 -4.33 4.48
CA ASN A 121 22.15 -5.21 5.35
C ASN A 121 22.12 -4.68 6.78
N GLY A 122 21.06 -5.04 7.50
CA GLY A 122 20.84 -4.61 8.87
C GLY A 122 19.56 -5.18 9.47
N ILE A 123 19.10 -4.56 10.55
CA ILE A 123 17.85 -4.91 11.22
C ILE A 123 16.75 -4.02 10.67
N ASP A 124 15.71 -4.62 10.07
CA ASP A 124 14.50 -3.88 9.75
C ASP A 124 13.69 -3.65 11.02
N ILE A 125 13.47 -2.37 11.36
CA ILE A 125 12.75 -1.98 12.57
C ILE A 125 11.32 -1.53 12.30
N PHE A 126 10.95 -1.32 11.04
CA PHE A 126 9.59 -0.92 10.66
C PHE A 126 8.83 -2.12 10.13
N GLY A 127 9.16 -2.69 8.96
CA GLY A 127 8.76 -4.02 8.44
C GLY A 127 7.28 -4.46 8.47
N GLN A 128 6.42 -3.71 9.14
CA GLN A 128 5.01 -3.94 9.37
C GLN A 128 4.19 -3.26 8.26
N LYS A 129 2.93 -3.64 8.14
CA LYS A 129 2.01 -3.14 7.12
C LYS A 129 1.36 -1.84 7.57
N THR A 130 1.46 -0.82 6.73
CA THR A 130 0.66 0.40 6.86
C THR A 130 -0.67 0.29 6.11
N GLN A 131 -0.78 -0.67 5.17
CA GLN A 131 -1.91 -0.81 4.22
C GLN A 131 -2.16 0.41 3.32
N GLY A 132 -1.21 1.34 3.23
CA GLY A 132 -1.36 2.59 2.49
C GLY A 132 -2.18 3.67 3.21
N TYR A 133 -2.72 3.38 4.39
CA TYR A 133 -3.51 4.33 5.18
C TYR A 133 -2.72 5.61 5.50
N PRO A 134 -3.38 6.75 5.80
CA PRO A 134 -2.73 8.06 5.85
C PRO A 134 -1.50 8.14 6.79
N TYR A 135 -1.51 7.38 7.89
CA TYR A 135 -0.36 7.29 8.79
C TYR A 135 0.91 6.67 8.16
N HIS A 136 0.80 6.00 7.00
CA HIS A 136 1.91 5.60 6.14
C HIS A 136 2.85 6.78 5.85
N LEU A 137 2.29 7.96 5.58
CA LEU A 137 3.07 9.19 5.33
C LEU A 137 3.84 9.64 6.58
N ALA A 138 3.27 9.46 7.77
CA ALA A 138 3.95 9.77 9.03
C ALA A 138 5.14 8.82 9.27
N VAL A 139 4.95 7.52 9.04
CA VAL A 139 6.02 6.51 9.16
C VAL A 139 7.12 6.76 8.12
N LEU A 140 6.74 7.06 6.86
CA LEU A 140 7.66 7.44 5.79
C LEU A 140 8.49 8.68 6.16
N ALA A 141 7.85 9.71 6.72
CA ALA A 141 8.55 10.92 7.15
C ALA A 141 9.62 10.65 8.22
N VAL A 142 9.32 9.75 9.18
CA VAL A 142 10.31 9.32 10.17
C VAL A 142 11.44 8.52 9.54
N ALA A 143 11.14 7.65 8.57
CA ALA A 143 12.17 6.90 7.86
C ALA A 143 13.11 7.81 7.04
N ILE A 144 12.56 8.81 6.35
CA ILE A 144 13.32 9.85 5.63
C ILE A 144 14.23 10.62 6.60
N LEU A 145 13.71 10.98 7.77
CA LEU A 145 14.51 11.64 8.81
C LEU A 145 15.69 10.75 9.23
N LEU A 146 15.44 9.49 9.59
CA LEU A 146 16.47 8.58 10.08
C LEU A 146 17.53 8.27 9.01
N GLU A 147 17.16 8.11 7.75
CA GLU A 147 18.12 7.98 6.66
C GLU A 147 18.94 9.26 6.44
N THR A 148 18.33 10.43 6.61
CA THR A 148 19.05 11.71 6.52
C THR A 148 20.09 11.85 7.65
N ARG A 149 19.75 11.41 8.88
CA ARG A 149 20.65 11.52 10.05
C ARG A 149 21.75 10.47 10.04
N PHE A 150 21.47 9.27 9.51
CA PHE A 150 22.42 8.15 9.49
C PHE A 150 22.55 7.56 8.08
N PRO A 151 23.05 8.34 7.09
CA PRO A 151 23.01 7.95 5.68
C PRO A 151 23.80 6.68 5.39
N ASP A 152 24.83 6.36 6.19
CA ASP A 152 25.65 5.17 5.98
C ASP A 152 25.12 3.93 6.72
N GLN A 153 24.17 4.12 7.63
CA GLN A 153 23.66 3.08 8.53
C GLN A 153 22.19 2.76 8.30
N CYS A 154 21.41 3.68 7.72
CA CYS A 154 20.00 3.50 7.46
C CYS A 154 19.74 3.35 5.96
N TYR A 155 18.75 2.52 5.63
CA TYR A 155 18.23 2.37 4.29
C TYR A 155 16.71 2.20 4.33
N LEU A 156 16.02 3.16 3.70
CA LEU A 156 14.58 3.13 3.48
C LEU A 156 14.26 2.35 2.20
N SER A 157 13.25 1.49 2.28
CA SER A 157 12.65 0.79 1.14
C SER A 157 11.17 0.47 1.42
N GLY A 158 10.48 -0.11 0.44
CA GLY A 158 9.09 -0.54 0.59
C GLY A 158 8.21 0.02 -0.53
N ASP A 159 6.92 0.07 -0.26
CA ASP A 159 5.90 0.58 -1.17
C ASP A 159 5.81 2.09 -1.02
N ILE A 160 6.78 2.78 -1.62
CA ILE A 160 6.93 4.24 -1.56
C ILE A 160 6.97 4.83 -2.97
N GLU A 161 6.27 5.94 -3.15
CA GLU A 161 6.17 6.62 -4.44
C GLU A 161 6.99 7.92 -4.48
N PRO A 162 7.51 8.33 -5.65
CA PRO A 162 8.28 9.57 -5.77
C PRO A 162 7.55 10.81 -5.23
N MET A 163 6.25 10.93 -5.51
CA MET A 163 5.41 12.04 -5.04
C MET A 163 5.28 12.07 -3.52
N GLN A 164 5.06 10.91 -2.89
CA GLN A 164 5.02 10.79 -1.42
C GLN A 164 6.37 11.22 -0.83
N VAL A 165 7.48 10.72 -1.38
CA VAL A 165 8.83 11.04 -0.91
C VAL A 165 9.12 12.53 -1.05
N GLU A 166 8.75 13.15 -2.17
CA GLU A 166 8.94 14.59 -2.39
C GLU A 166 8.17 15.43 -1.38
N ASN A 167 6.87 15.16 -1.22
CA ASN A 167 6.02 15.87 -0.26
C ASN A 167 6.51 15.68 1.17
N MET A 168 6.89 14.45 1.55
CA MET A 168 7.39 14.18 2.91
C MET A 168 8.77 14.78 3.15
N CYS A 169 9.67 14.82 2.16
CA CYS A 169 10.96 15.52 2.31
C CYS A 169 10.75 17.02 2.57
N ARG A 170 9.85 17.67 1.82
CA ARG A 170 9.51 19.09 2.03
C ARG A 170 8.85 19.31 3.39
N TRP A 171 7.90 18.46 3.76
CA TRP A 171 7.20 18.54 5.05
C TRP A 171 8.16 18.37 6.23
N VAL A 172 9.03 17.36 6.22
CA VAL A 172 10.03 17.14 7.28
C VAL A 172 10.98 18.33 7.36
N SER A 173 11.47 18.82 6.20
CA SER A 173 12.40 19.95 6.17
C SER A 173 11.79 21.19 6.81
N LYS A 174 10.53 21.47 6.49
CA LYS A 174 9.78 22.61 7.01
C LYS A 174 9.48 22.47 8.49
N THR A 175 9.01 21.31 8.93
CA THR A 175 8.58 21.05 10.31
C THR A 175 9.76 21.10 11.28
N LEU A 176 10.90 20.53 10.91
CA LEU A 176 12.11 20.52 11.75
C LEU A 176 13.06 21.69 11.45
N ASN A 177 12.74 22.53 10.47
CA ASN A 177 13.62 23.61 10.00
C ASN A 177 15.05 23.12 9.70
N THR A 178 15.15 21.97 9.01
CA THR A 178 16.40 21.30 8.63
C THR A 178 16.34 20.95 7.16
N SER A 179 17.48 20.89 6.47
CA SER A 179 17.50 20.24 5.16
C SER A 179 17.40 18.73 5.35
N VAL A 180 16.52 18.08 4.59
CA VAL A 180 16.57 16.63 4.40
C VAL A 180 16.99 16.29 2.98
N VAL A 181 17.53 15.09 2.81
CA VAL A 181 18.01 14.60 1.53
C VAL A 181 17.03 13.54 1.05
N THR A 182 16.75 13.52 -0.25
CA THR A 182 15.98 12.44 -0.87
C THR A 182 16.59 11.08 -0.51
N PRO A 183 15.77 10.12 -0.04
CA PRO A 183 16.18 8.73 0.20
C PRO A 183 17.02 8.17 -0.94
N ILE A 184 18.08 7.43 -0.60
CA ILE A 184 19.03 6.93 -1.59
C ILE A 184 18.36 5.99 -2.59
N CYS A 185 17.34 5.24 -2.17
CA CYS A 185 16.55 4.36 -3.04
C CYS A 185 15.83 5.12 -4.17
N MET A 186 15.62 6.43 -4.03
CA MET A 186 14.99 7.32 -5.01
C MET A 186 15.99 8.24 -5.75
N ASP A 187 17.27 8.19 -5.40
CA ASP A 187 18.33 8.93 -6.08
C ASP A 187 19.26 7.96 -6.84
N ALA A 188 18.90 7.70 -8.10
CA ALA A 188 19.61 6.75 -8.94
C ALA A 188 21.12 7.03 -9.04
N LYS A 189 21.50 8.31 -9.06
CA LYS A 189 22.90 8.74 -9.20
C LYS A 189 23.68 8.48 -7.93
N ARG A 190 23.14 8.88 -6.77
CA ARG A 190 23.78 8.65 -5.46
C ARG A 190 23.85 7.15 -5.16
N LEU A 191 22.76 6.42 -5.42
CA LEU A 191 22.71 4.98 -5.22
C LEU A 191 23.74 4.24 -6.07
N TYR A 192 23.75 4.45 -7.39
CA TYR A 192 24.67 3.74 -8.27
C TYR A 192 26.14 4.02 -7.89
N ARG A 193 26.47 5.29 -7.61
CA ARG A 193 27.82 5.67 -7.17
C ARG A 193 28.22 4.96 -5.88
N ARG A 194 27.34 4.92 -4.89
CA ARG A 194 27.63 4.26 -3.62
C ARG A 194 27.76 2.75 -3.78
N VAL A 195 26.85 2.11 -4.51
CA VAL A 195 26.95 0.67 -4.78
C VAL A 195 28.22 0.33 -5.58
N SER A 196 28.65 1.21 -6.50
CA SER A 196 29.88 0.98 -7.28
C SER A 196 31.17 0.97 -6.46
N THR A 197 31.18 1.54 -5.25
CA THR A 197 32.33 1.45 -4.34
C THR A 197 32.31 0.19 -3.48
N LEU A 198 31.19 -0.53 -3.44
CA LEU A 198 30.98 -1.70 -2.59
C LEU A 198 31.28 -3.04 -3.28
N TYR A 199 31.31 -3.07 -4.62
CA TYR A 199 31.54 -4.29 -5.40
C TYR A 199 32.60 -4.06 -6.47
N GLU A 200 33.54 -5.00 -6.58
CA GLU A 200 34.58 -4.96 -7.61
C GLU A 200 34.02 -5.32 -9.00
N ASN A 201 33.07 -6.25 -9.08
CA ASN A 201 32.48 -6.71 -10.33
C ASN A 201 31.32 -5.79 -10.76
N PRO A 202 31.39 -5.13 -11.94
CA PRO A 202 30.31 -4.28 -12.45
C PRO A 202 28.96 -5.00 -12.55
N ARG A 203 28.96 -6.32 -12.75
CA ARG A 203 27.72 -7.12 -12.76
C ARG A 203 27.00 -7.06 -11.42
N HIS A 204 27.72 -7.24 -10.31
CA HIS A 204 27.15 -7.19 -8.96
C HIS A 204 26.70 -5.78 -8.61
N VAL A 205 27.40 -4.75 -9.10
CA VAL A 205 26.96 -3.35 -8.98
C VAL A 205 25.59 -3.16 -9.63
N MET A 206 25.41 -3.65 -10.86
CA MET A 206 24.13 -3.54 -11.57
C MET A 206 23.02 -4.31 -10.86
N GLU A 207 23.28 -5.56 -10.44
CA GLU A 207 22.29 -6.40 -9.74
C GLU A 207 21.86 -5.76 -8.43
N ARG A 208 22.81 -5.28 -7.62
CA ARG A 208 22.50 -4.63 -6.36
C ARG A 208 21.78 -3.30 -6.56
N PHE A 209 22.18 -2.49 -7.54
CA PHE A 209 21.44 -1.28 -7.90
C PHE A 209 19.99 -1.59 -8.28
N GLN A 210 19.78 -2.63 -9.10
CA GLN A 210 18.44 -3.03 -9.53
C GLN A 210 17.56 -3.48 -8.37
N ALA A 211 18.13 -4.18 -7.39
CA ALA A 211 17.43 -4.64 -6.20
C ALA A 211 17.04 -3.49 -5.25
N LEU A 212 17.88 -2.45 -5.14
CA LEU A 212 17.70 -1.34 -4.21
C LEU A 212 16.92 -0.15 -4.79
N PHE A 213 17.01 0.11 -6.09
CA PHE A 213 16.39 1.30 -6.66
C PHE A 213 14.85 1.17 -6.67
N GLY A 214 14.18 2.09 -5.98
CA GLY A 214 12.73 2.13 -5.76
C GLY A 214 11.95 2.89 -6.84
N GLY A 215 12.63 3.58 -7.76
CA GLY A 215 11.97 4.23 -8.90
C GLY A 215 11.40 3.24 -9.92
N CYS A 216 10.72 3.78 -10.94
CA CYS A 216 10.04 2.95 -11.93
C CYS A 216 11.05 2.17 -12.80
N GLN A 217 10.56 1.15 -13.52
CA GLN A 217 11.45 0.29 -14.33
C GLN A 217 12.15 1.04 -15.47
N ALA A 218 11.50 2.06 -16.04
CA ALA A 218 12.10 2.88 -17.09
C ALA A 218 13.25 3.74 -16.53
N GLU A 219 13.03 4.45 -15.43
CA GLU A 219 14.05 5.23 -14.73
C GLU A 219 15.24 4.36 -14.30
N LYS A 220 14.94 3.16 -13.76
CA LYS A 220 15.96 2.15 -13.39
C LYS A 220 16.86 1.80 -14.57
N PHE A 221 16.26 1.56 -15.74
CA PHE A 221 17.00 1.21 -16.94
C PHE A 221 17.78 2.40 -17.51
N GLU A 222 17.20 3.60 -17.54
CA GLU A 222 17.89 4.84 -17.94
C GLU A 222 19.12 5.10 -17.06
N ALA A 223 18.96 4.95 -15.73
CA ALA A 223 20.05 5.10 -14.79
C ALA A 223 21.20 4.12 -15.06
N LEU A 224 20.89 2.85 -15.34
CA LEU A 224 21.91 1.87 -15.72
C LEU A 224 22.62 2.28 -17.00
N LEU A 225 21.89 2.67 -18.05
CA LEU A 225 22.49 3.12 -19.32
C LEU A 225 23.44 4.28 -19.11
N ARG A 226 23.08 5.23 -18.23
CA ARG A 226 23.86 6.42 -17.92
C ARG A 226 25.09 6.12 -17.05
N TYR A 227 24.95 5.30 -16.01
CA TYR A 227 25.99 5.15 -14.97
C TYR A 227 26.82 3.86 -15.09
N ALA A 228 26.24 2.75 -15.54
CA ALA A 228 26.96 1.49 -15.77
C ALA A 228 27.66 1.43 -17.13
N GLY A 229 27.27 2.31 -18.06
CA GLY A 229 27.77 2.37 -19.42
C GLY A 229 26.89 1.58 -20.38
N ARG A 230 26.39 2.29 -21.40
CA ARG A 230 25.48 1.76 -22.42
C ARG A 230 25.91 0.40 -23.01
N PRO A 231 27.17 0.16 -23.45
CA PRO A 231 27.54 -1.12 -24.06
C PRO A 231 27.38 -2.32 -23.12
N VAL A 232 27.71 -2.16 -21.83
CA VAL A 232 27.61 -3.23 -20.83
C VAL A 232 26.15 -3.58 -20.57
N VAL A 233 25.31 -2.55 -20.40
CA VAL A 233 23.88 -2.71 -20.15
C VAL A 233 23.18 -3.34 -21.35
N LEU A 234 23.47 -2.88 -22.57
CA LEU A 234 22.86 -3.42 -23.79
C LEU A 234 23.27 -4.88 -24.04
N LYS A 235 24.53 -5.24 -23.76
CA LYS A 235 24.98 -6.63 -23.85
C LYS A 235 24.19 -7.53 -22.91
N ARG A 236 24.01 -7.10 -21.65
CA ARG A 236 23.21 -7.85 -20.65
C ARG A 236 21.74 -7.91 -21.04
N PHE A 237 21.16 -6.78 -21.43
CA PHE A 237 19.78 -6.71 -21.90
C PHE A 237 19.53 -7.67 -23.07
N LYS A 238 20.44 -7.73 -24.05
CA LYS A 238 20.36 -8.70 -25.15
C LYS A 238 20.41 -10.15 -24.67
N GLN A 239 21.22 -10.45 -23.66
CA GLN A 239 21.29 -11.78 -23.06
C GLN A 239 19.97 -12.14 -22.35
N GLU A 240 19.48 -11.29 -21.45
CA GLU A 240 18.21 -11.47 -20.74
C GLU A 240 17.03 -11.62 -21.71
N LEU A 241 16.99 -10.78 -22.76
CA LEU A 241 15.94 -10.84 -23.78
C LEU A 241 16.03 -12.14 -24.62
N GLY A 242 17.25 -12.60 -24.91
CA GLY A 242 17.51 -13.83 -25.66
C GLY A 242 17.26 -15.12 -24.88
N GLU A 243 16.96 -15.06 -23.57
CA GLU A 243 16.51 -16.22 -22.80
C GLU A 243 15.07 -16.63 -23.15
N TYR A 244 14.30 -15.73 -23.79
CA TYR A 244 12.92 -15.99 -24.20
C TYR A 244 12.85 -16.58 -25.61
N PRO A 245 12.10 -17.68 -25.82
CA PRO A 245 11.93 -18.28 -27.16
C PRO A 245 11.21 -17.36 -28.16
N SER A 246 10.36 -16.46 -27.67
CA SER A 246 9.57 -15.53 -28.47
C SER A 246 9.43 -14.16 -27.80
N PRO A 247 9.35 -13.07 -28.57
CA PRO A 247 9.02 -11.74 -28.05
C PRO A 247 7.61 -11.63 -27.44
N ASP A 248 6.69 -12.58 -27.71
CA ASP A 248 5.33 -12.60 -27.14
C ASP A 248 5.28 -13.15 -25.70
N TYR A 249 6.41 -13.63 -25.16
CA TYR A 249 6.46 -14.01 -23.75
C TYR A 249 6.30 -12.76 -22.88
N TYR A 250 5.45 -12.83 -21.86
CA TYR A 250 5.20 -11.73 -20.92
C TYR A 250 6.49 -11.09 -20.38
N GLY A 251 7.51 -11.91 -20.05
CA GLY A 251 8.82 -11.41 -19.61
C GLY A 251 9.58 -10.62 -20.69
N ALA A 252 9.59 -11.12 -21.94
CA ALA A 252 10.20 -10.43 -23.07
C ALA A 252 9.51 -9.08 -23.36
N ILE A 253 8.18 -9.06 -23.35
CA ILE A 253 7.39 -7.84 -23.56
C ILE A 253 7.73 -6.80 -22.50
N ARG A 254 7.83 -7.19 -21.22
CA ARG A 254 8.22 -6.27 -20.13
C ARG A 254 9.63 -5.71 -20.32
N LEU A 255 10.58 -6.52 -20.81
CA LEU A 255 11.92 -6.07 -21.13
C LEU A 255 11.91 -5.08 -22.31
N ILE A 256 11.16 -5.37 -23.37
CA ILE A 256 10.98 -4.50 -24.53
C ILE A 256 10.35 -3.17 -24.13
N ALA A 257 9.25 -3.19 -23.38
CA ALA A 257 8.57 -2.01 -22.88
C ALA A 257 9.53 -1.14 -22.05
N LYS A 258 10.23 -1.76 -21.09
CA LYS A 258 11.27 -1.09 -20.28
C LYS A 258 12.33 -0.40 -21.13
N PHE A 259 12.85 -1.09 -22.16
CA PHE A 259 13.86 -0.55 -23.05
C PHE A 259 13.33 0.65 -23.85
N LEU A 260 12.15 0.53 -24.44
CA LEU A 260 11.60 1.57 -25.29
C LEU A 260 11.13 2.79 -24.49
N SER A 261 10.53 2.61 -23.32
CA SER A 261 10.17 3.73 -22.44
C SER A 261 11.40 4.50 -21.96
N ALA A 262 12.53 3.81 -21.72
CA ALA A 262 13.76 4.45 -21.26
C ALA A 262 14.59 5.11 -22.39
N THR A 263 14.47 4.66 -23.64
CA THR A 263 15.38 5.09 -24.73
C THR A 263 14.67 5.73 -25.92
N GLY A 264 13.44 5.32 -26.21
CA GLY A 264 12.75 5.61 -27.46
C GLY A 264 13.52 5.17 -28.72
N ASP A 265 14.46 4.23 -28.59
CA ASP A 265 15.41 3.83 -29.65
C ASP A 265 14.99 2.52 -30.31
N LEU A 266 13.94 2.59 -31.13
CA LEU A 266 13.39 1.41 -31.79
C LEU A 266 14.40 0.76 -32.75
N GLU A 267 15.21 1.58 -33.43
CA GLU A 267 16.24 1.11 -34.35
C GLU A 267 17.22 0.16 -33.63
N GLN A 268 17.72 0.55 -32.45
CA GLN A 268 18.59 -0.30 -31.65
C GLN A 268 17.87 -1.54 -31.11
N LEU A 269 16.58 -1.45 -30.75
CA LEU A 269 15.82 -2.62 -30.33
C LEU A 269 15.73 -3.67 -31.46
N VAL A 270 15.47 -3.22 -32.68
CA VAL A 270 15.43 -4.10 -33.87
C VAL A 270 16.79 -4.76 -34.11
N GLU A 271 17.89 -4.02 -33.99
CA GLU A 271 19.24 -4.59 -34.09
C GLU A 271 19.50 -5.67 -33.03
N ILE A 272 19.06 -5.44 -31.79
CA ILE A 272 19.18 -6.40 -30.69
C ILE A 272 18.37 -7.67 -30.99
N ALA A 273 17.11 -7.53 -31.40
CA ALA A 273 16.21 -8.63 -31.73
C ALA A 273 16.77 -9.50 -32.88
N LEU A 274 17.29 -8.85 -33.93
CA LEU A 274 17.96 -9.54 -35.03
C LEU A 274 19.19 -10.31 -34.57
N GLY A 275 20.00 -9.68 -33.72
CA GLY A 275 21.15 -10.35 -33.14
C GLY A 275 20.79 -11.49 -32.18
N ILE A 276 19.53 -11.65 -31.77
CA ILE A 276 19.00 -12.82 -31.07
C ILE A 276 18.58 -13.88 -32.10
N ALA A 277 17.85 -13.48 -33.15
CA ALA A 277 17.45 -14.38 -34.25
C ALA A 277 18.63 -15.11 -34.90
N ASP A 278 19.80 -14.46 -34.98
CA ASP A 278 21.03 -15.04 -35.55
C ASP A 278 21.69 -16.14 -34.68
N GLN A 279 21.21 -16.39 -33.45
CA GLN A 279 21.83 -17.36 -32.53
C GLN A 279 21.50 -18.83 -32.83
N GLY A 280 20.59 -19.12 -33.78
CA GLY A 280 20.34 -20.46 -34.31
C GLY A 280 18.90 -20.96 -34.15
N LYS A 281 18.70 -22.29 -34.21
CA LYS A 281 17.37 -22.92 -34.20
C LYS A 281 16.66 -22.66 -32.86
N GLY A 282 15.42 -22.16 -32.92
CA GLY A 282 14.60 -21.85 -31.75
C GLY A 282 14.19 -20.38 -31.61
N PHE A 283 14.77 -19.48 -32.43
CA PHE A 283 14.51 -18.03 -32.39
C PHE A 283 13.81 -17.49 -33.64
N GLU A 284 12.99 -18.31 -34.30
CA GLU A 284 12.24 -17.92 -35.51
C GLU A 284 11.28 -16.75 -35.26
N GLU A 285 10.72 -16.68 -34.05
CA GLU A 285 9.82 -15.61 -33.59
C GLU A 285 10.55 -14.25 -33.39
N TRP A 286 11.89 -14.25 -33.38
CA TRP A 286 12.70 -13.03 -33.32
C TRP A 286 13.03 -12.45 -34.70
N LYS A 287 12.62 -13.12 -35.78
CA LYS A 287 12.77 -12.58 -37.14
C LYS A 287 11.90 -11.31 -37.32
N PRO A 288 12.25 -10.42 -38.26
CA PRO A 288 11.59 -9.11 -38.39
C PRO A 288 10.06 -9.12 -38.47
N ALA A 289 9.46 -10.06 -39.20
CA ALA A 289 8.00 -10.09 -39.37
C ALA A 289 7.27 -10.60 -38.11
N PRO A 290 7.62 -11.76 -37.51
CA PRO A 290 7.06 -12.16 -36.22
C PRO A 290 7.32 -11.16 -35.09
N PHE A 291 8.54 -10.62 -35.00
CA PHE A 291 8.88 -9.59 -34.01
C PHE A 291 8.03 -8.34 -34.16
N LEU A 292 7.80 -7.88 -35.39
CA LEU A 292 6.89 -6.75 -35.65
C LEU A 292 5.46 -7.05 -35.21
N ARG A 293 4.93 -8.25 -35.49
CA ARG A 293 3.60 -8.66 -35.03
C ARG A 293 3.51 -8.62 -33.50
N ALA A 294 4.51 -9.14 -32.81
CA ALA A 294 4.58 -9.09 -31.34
C ALA A 294 4.55 -7.65 -30.82
N LEU A 295 5.37 -6.75 -31.39
CA LEU A 295 5.35 -5.32 -31.01
C LEU A 295 3.98 -4.67 -31.26
N CYS A 296 3.35 -4.99 -32.38
CA CYS A 296 2.02 -4.50 -32.74
C CYS A 296 0.93 -4.98 -31.78
N ASN A 297 0.96 -6.27 -31.39
CA ASN A 297 0.04 -6.87 -30.43
C ASN A 297 0.12 -6.21 -29.04
N HIS A 298 1.23 -5.52 -28.74
CA HIS A 298 1.45 -4.78 -27.49
C HIS A 298 1.40 -3.26 -27.66
N TYR A 299 0.55 -2.80 -28.59
CA TYR A 299 0.15 -1.40 -28.78
C TYR A 299 1.30 -0.41 -29.05
N LEU A 300 2.38 -0.83 -29.72
CA LEU A 300 3.41 0.09 -30.19
C LEU A 300 2.84 1.24 -31.06
N MET A 301 1.75 0.97 -31.80
CA MET A 301 1.16 1.89 -32.78
C MET A 301 0.04 2.78 -32.24
N ALA A 302 -0.38 2.63 -30.98
CA ALA A 302 -1.47 3.42 -30.44
C ALA A 302 -0.97 4.73 -29.80
N PRO A 303 -1.47 5.91 -30.21
CA PRO A 303 -1.23 7.19 -29.54
C PRO A 303 -1.45 7.15 -28.05
N TYR A 304 -0.60 7.85 -27.28
CA TYR A 304 -0.81 8.01 -25.83
C TYR A 304 -2.21 8.53 -25.51
N THR A 305 -2.67 9.57 -26.20
CA THR A 305 -4.04 10.12 -26.06
C THR A 305 -5.15 9.12 -26.37
N GLU A 306 -4.86 8.11 -27.20
CA GLU A 306 -5.81 7.06 -27.55
C GLU A 306 -5.72 5.85 -26.58
N ARG A 307 -4.64 5.77 -25.79
CA ARG A 307 -4.41 4.81 -24.70
C ARG A 307 -4.77 5.37 -23.32
N GLU A 308 -4.93 6.68 -23.18
CA GLU A 308 -5.29 7.37 -21.92
C GLU A 308 -6.54 6.74 -21.26
N LEU A 309 -7.50 6.29 -22.08
CA LEU A 309 -8.69 5.56 -21.62
C LEU A 309 -8.37 4.20 -20.96
N LEU A 310 -7.29 3.54 -21.35
CA LEU A 310 -6.78 2.34 -20.68
C LEU A 310 -6.05 2.68 -19.37
N GLY A 311 -5.53 3.91 -19.28
CA GLY A 311 -4.95 4.51 -18.09
C GLY A 311 -6.00 4.93 -17.05
N ALA A 312 -7.26 5.12 -17.45
CA ALA A 312 -8.38 5.34 -16.52
C ALA A 312 -8.66 4.15 -15.58
N PHE A 313 -8.06 2.98 -15.88
CA PHE A 313 -8.07 1.81 -14.99
C PHE A 313 -6.80 1.70 -14.13
N GLY A 314 -5.82 2.60 -14.32
CA GLY A 314 -4.71 2.77 -13.40
C GLY A 314 -5.11 3.75 -12.29
N PRO A 315 -4.49 3.66 -11.11
CA PRO A 315 -4.70 4.65 -10.07
C PRO A 315 -4.31 6.05 -10.60
N PRO A 316 -4.97 7.11 -10.16
CA PRO A 316 -4.58 8.48 -10.50
C PRO A 316 -3.10 8.69 -10.16
N GLN A 317 -2.32 9.29 -11.07
CA GLN A 317 -0.86 9.45 -10.89
C GLN A 317 -0.48 10.28 -9.65
N ASP A 318 -1.44 11.01 -9.08
CA ASP A 318 -1.26 11.89 -7.94
C ASP A 318 -1.82 11.31 -6.63
N GLU A 319 -2.45 10.13 -6.67
CA GLU A 319 -3.00 9.44 -5.50
C GLU A 319 -2.07 8.31 -5.06
N PRO A 320 -1.78 8.17 -3.76
CA PRO A 320 -0.95 7.10 -3.27
C PRO A 320 -1.65 5.76 -3.44
N MET A 321 -0.88 4.76 -3.81
CA MET A 321 -1.38 3.40 -3.95
C MET A 321 -2.03 2.89 -2.66
N THR A 322 -3.27 2.42 -2.79
CA THR A 322 -3.97 1.63 -1.77
C THR A 322 -3.76 0.13 -1.99
N LEU A 323 -4.17 -0.71 -1.03
CA LEU A 323 -4.17 -2.16 -1.23
C LEU A 323 -5.08 -2.57 -2.40
N ASP A 324 -6.21 -1.90 -2.55
CA ASP A 324 -7.16 -2.16 -3.62
C ASP A 324 -6.55 -1.79 -4.98
N ASP A 325 -5.78 -0.69 -5.06
CA ASP A 325 -5.03 -0.34 -6.25
C ASP A 325 -3.94 -1.36 -6.58
N ALA A 326 -3.20 -1.82 -5.56
CA ALA A 326 -2.17 -2.84 -5.75
C ALA A 326 -2.77 -4.15 -6.30
N LEU A 327 -3.94 -4.56 -5.79
CA LEU A 327 -4.70 -5.69 -6.32
C LEU A 327 -5.19 -5.42 -7.73
N ALA A 328 -5.80 -4.25 -7.96
CA ALA A 328 -6.30 -3.81 -9.27
C ALA A 328 -5.19 -3.73 -10.32
N ARG A 329 -3.93 -3.52 -9.92
CA ARG A 329 -2.75 -3.58 -10.82
C ARG A 329 -2.29 -5.00 -11.11
N ALA A 330 -2.42 -5.94 -10.15
CA ALA A 330 -1.96 -7.31 -10.31
C ALA A 330 -2.85 -8.12 -11.28
N PHE A 331 -4.17 -7.95 -11.22
CA PHE A 331 -5.11 -8.77 -11.97
C PHE A 331 -5.16 -8.51 -13.49
N PRO A 332 -5.07 -7.27 -14.00
CA PRO A 332 -5.06 -7.01 -15.44
C PRO A 332 -3.84 -7.63 -16.13
N GLY A 333 -2.68 -7.64 -15.47
CA GLY A 333 -1.48 -8.31 -15.98
C GLY A 333 -1.65 -9.81 -16.15
N ALA A 334 -2.38 -10.46 -15.22
CA ALA A 334 -2.71 -11.88 -15.31
C ALA A 334 -3.83 -12.19 -16.31
N GLY A 335 -4.74 -11.23 -16.55
CA GLY A 335 -5.83 -11.32 -17.52
C GLY A 335 -5.42 -11.03 -18.98
N GLY A 336 -4.13 -10.85 -19.25
CA GLY A 336 -3.63 -10.59 -20.61
C GLY A 336 -3.78 -9.14 -21.08
N LYS A 337 -3.97 -8.16 -20.17
CA LYS A 337 -3.90 -6.74 -20.55
C LYS A 337 -2.53 -6.50 -21.19
N PRO A 338 -2.47 -5.99 -22.43
CA PRO A 338 -1.19 -5.78 -23.09
C PRO A 338 -0.32 -4.84 -22.25
N ALA A 339 0.94 -5.20 -22.07
CA ALA A 339 1.86 -4.36 -21.30
C ALA A 339 1.99 -3.00 -21.99
N GLU A 340 1.96 -1.93 -21.19
CA GLU A 340 2.13 -0.56 -21.68
C GLU A 340 3.54 -0.40 -22.25
N ILE A 341 3.71 -0.63 -23.55
CA ILE A 341 4.87 -0.12 -24.28
C ILE A 341 4.66 1.38 -24.40
N ASP A 342 5.03 2.15 -23.37
CA ASP A 342 4.93 3.60 -23.40
C ASP A 342 6.09 4.22 -24.18
N ALA A 343 6.14 3.86 -25.46
CA ALA A 343 7.11 4.31 -26.44
C ALA A 343 6.44 5.18 -27.51
N HIS A 344 5.20 5.60 -27.28
CA HIS A 344 4.57 6.58 -28.16
C HIS A 344 5.26 7.91 -27.92
N ARG A 345 6.17 8.26 -28.81
CA ARG A 345 6.87 9.53 -28.73
C ARG A 345 5.87 10.67 -28.81
N SER A 346 6.04 11.62 -27.89
CA SER A 346 5.47 12.95 -27.92
C SER A 346 5.85 13.68 -29.20
N THR A 347 5.10 13.48 -30.28
CA THR A 347 5.02 14.42 -31.40
C THR A 347 3.86 15.36 -31.11
N HIS A 348 4.12 16.40 -30.33
CA HIS A 348 3.42 17.66 -30.52
C HIS A 348 3.73 18.14 -31.95
N GLY A 349 2.99 17.66 -32.93
CA GLY A 349 3.15 18.05 -34.33
C GLY A 349 2.50 17.06 -35.29
N ASN A 350 1.37 17.46 -35.87
CA ASN A 350 0.69 16.82 -37.01
C ASN A 350 1.67 16.46 -38.13
N VAL A 351 2.24 15.26 -38.12
CA VAL A 351 3.02 14.74 -39.25
C VAL A 351 2.47 13.37 -39.63
N GLN A 352 1.75 13.31 -40.76
CA GLN A 352 1.34 12.10 -41.46
C GLN A 352 2.56 11.31 -42.01
N GLY A 353 3.48 10.89 -41.14
CA GLY A 353 4.73 10.22 -41.54
C GLY A 353 5.27 9.21 -40.51
N GLU A 354 4.43 8.74 -39.58
CA GLU A 354 4.86 7.98 -38.40
C GLU A 354 5.01 6.46 -38.67
N ASP A 355 4.19 5.88 -39.55
CA ASP A 355 4.41 4.53 -40.17
C ASP A 355 5.81 4.39 -40.74
N SER A 356 6.43 5.52 -41.11
CA SER A 356 7.73 5.59 -41.75
C SER A 356 8.87 5.13 -40.85
N ARG A 357 8.81 5.28 -39.51
CA ARG A 357 9.99 4.99 -38.64
C ARG A 357 10.14 3.52 -38.27
N VAL A 358 9.08 2.86 -37.79
CA VAL A 358 9.09 1.40 -37.54
C VAL A 358 9.39 0.67 -38.85
N LEU A 359 8.69 1.09 -39.91
CA LEU A 359 8.91 0.56 -41.24
C LEU A 359 10.34 0.86 -41.74
N ALA A 360 10.89 2.05 -41.53
CA ALA A 360 12.26 2.38 -41.93
C ALA A 360 13.29 1.57 -41.15
N ALA A 361 13.13 1.39 -39.85
CA ALA A 361 14.03 0.60 -39.02
C ALA A 361 14.10 -0.85 -39.52
N LEU A 362 12.95 -1.47 -39.78
CA LEU A 362 12.88 -2.83 -40.29
C LEU A 362 13.31 -2.93 -41.76
N CYS A 363 12.95 -1.95 -42.60
CA CYS A 363 13.34 -1.91 -44.02
C CYS A 363 14.82 -1.56 -44.22
N ALA A 364 15.48 -0.92 -43.26
CA ALA A 364 16.93 -0.71 -43.29
C ALA A 364 17.67 -2.06 -43.25
N VAL A 365 17.04 -3.08 -42.65
CA VAL A 365 17.60 -4.44 -42.55
C VAL A 365 17.08 -5.35 -43.66
N GLN A 366 15.77 -5.33 -43.93
CA GLN A 366 15.10 -6.19 -44.93
C GLN A 366 14.22 -5.36 -45.89
N PRO A 367 14.84 -4.59 -46.81
CA PRO A 367 14.11 -3.69 -47.71
C PRO A 367 13.12 -4.42 -48.61
N GLU A 368 13.40 -5.67 -48.97
CA GLU A 368 12.55 -6.52 -49.81
C GLU A 368 11.22 -6.90 -49.15
N LYS A 369 11.14 -6.87 -47.81
CA LYS A 369 9.93 -7.20 -47.05
C LYS A 369 9.05 -5.98 -46.72
N ARG A 370 9.36 -4.82 -47.28
CA ARG A 370 8.61 -3.57 -47.03
C ARG A 370 7.10 -3.71 -47.21
N ALA A 371 6.65 -4.44 -48.22
CA ALA A 371 5.22 -4.66 -48.46
C ALA A 371 4.57 -5.48 -47.33
N LEU A 372 5.23 -6.56 -46.91
CA LEU A 372 4.77 -7.41 -45.80
C LEU A 372 4.71 -6.62 -44.48
N PHE A 373 5.74 -5.82 -44.16
CA PHE A 373 5.73 -5.01 -42.94
C PHE A 373 4.60 -3.98 -42.92
N ARG A 374 4.29 -3.34 -44.06
CA ARG A 374 3.15 -2.43 -44.18
C ARG A 374 1.81 -3.15 -43.95
N GLU A 375 1.67 -4.35 -44.50
CA GLU A 375 0.47 -5.15 -44.30
C GLU A 375 0.26 -5.49 -42.82
N ILE A 376 1.33 -5.89 -42.11
CA ILE A 376 1.29 -6.17 -40.67
C ILE A 376 0.89 -4.92 -39.88
N LEU A 377 1.52 -3.77 -40.14
CA LEU A 377 1.22 -2.51 -39.47
C LEU A 377 -0.24 -2.09 -39.68
N SER A 378 -0.71 -2.11 -40.93
CA SER A 378 -2.10 -1.74 -41.26
C SER A 378 -3.12 -2.66 -40.59
N ALA A 379 -2.88 -3.97 -40.59
CA ALA A 379 -3.78 -4.92 -39.95
C ALA A 379 -3.84 -4.70 -38.42
N ALA A 380 -2.68 -4.46 -37.80
CA ALA A 380 -2.61 -4.18 -36.37
C ALA A 380 -3.26 -2.85 -35.97
N GLU A 381 -3.15 -1.82 -36.81
CA GLU A 381 -3.82 -0.54 -36.59
C GLU A 381 -5.34 -0.67 -36.63
N ASP A 382 -5.87 -1.43 -37.59
CA ASP A 382 -7.30 -1.68 -37.71
C ASP A 382 -7.82 -2.50 -36.52
N GLU A 383 -7.11 -3.56 -36.11
CA GLU A 383 -7.45 -4.35 -34.92
C GLU A 383 -7.40 -3.50 -33.64
N ALA A 384 -6.35 -2.71 -33.45
CA ALA A 384 -6.25 -1.80 -32.31
C ALA A 384 -7.37 -0.75 -32.32
N ARG A 385 -7.81 -0.27 -33.50
CA ARG A 385 -8.97 0.64 -33.61
C ARG A 385 -10.25 -0.03 -33.15
N GLU A 386 -10.53 -1.26 -33.59
CA GLU A 386 -11.71 -2.03 -33.19
C GLU A 386 -11.75 -2.28 -31.68
N GLN A 387 -10.65 -2.78 -31.09
CA GLN A 387 -10.55 -3.03 -29.65
C GLN A 387 -10.77 -1.75 -28.82
N ARG A 388 -10.31 -0.60 -29.32
CA ARG A 388 -10.50 0.70 -28.65
C ARG A 388 -11.93 1.18 -28.71
N GLU A 389 -12.62 0.99 -29.83
CA GLU A 389 -14.04 1.33 -29.95
C GLU A 389 -14.89 0.48 -29.01
N GLU A 390 -14.59 -0.82 -28.90
CA GLU A 390 -15.23 -1.70 -27.94
C GLU A 390 -14.98 -1.27 -26.49
N THR A 391 -13.73 -0.95 -26.14
CA THR A 391 -13.37 -0.49 -24.79
C THR A 391 -14.07 0.83 -24.45
N ARG A 392 -14.10 1.80 -25.39
CA ARG A 392 -14.83 3.07 -25.23
C ARG A 392 -16.32 2.85 -25.00
N LYS A 393 -16.93 1.91 -25.72
CA LYS A 393 -18.33 1.56 -25.55
C LYS A 393 -18.59 1.04 -24.13
N ARG A 394 -17.78 0.08 -23.66
CA ARG A 394 -17.89 -0.48 -22.30
C ARG A 394 -17.67 0.59 -21.21
N MET A 395 -16.70 1.49 -21.38
CA MET A 395 -16.48 2.59 -20.43
C MET A 395 -17.68 3.54 -20.34
N ARG A 396 -18.31 3.87 -21.48
CA ARG A 396 -19.52 4.71 -21.48
C ARG A 396 -20.70 4.01 -20.81
N GLU A 397 -20.86 2.71 -21.02
CA GLU A 397 -21.87 1.90 -20.35
C GLU A 397 -21.64 1.91 -18.83
N MET A 398 -20.41 1.68 -18.38
CA MET A 398 -20.03 1.71 -16.96
C MET A 398 -20.18 3.11 -16.32
N GLU A 399 -19.77 4.17 -17.02
CA GLU A 399 -19.93 5.55 -16.53
C GLU A 399 -21.41 5.93 -16.44
N GLN A 400 -22.24 5.48 -17.38
CA GLN A 400 -23.68 5.68 -17.33
C GLN A 400 -24.29 4.96 -16.13
N GLU A 401 -23.95 3.68 -15.91
CA GLU A 401 -24.39 2.94 -14.72
C GLU A 401 -23.95 3.62 -13.42
N TRP A 402 -22.72 4.13 -13.37
CA TRP A 402 -22.20 4.84 -12.20
C TRP A 402 -22.92 6.16 -11.96
N ARG A 403 -23.18 6.94 -13.01
CA ARG A 403 -23.99 8.18 -12.92
C ARG A 403 -25.43 7.90 -12.48
N GLU A 404 -26.04 6.84 -12.99
CA GLU A 404 -27.39 6.41 -12.59
C GLU A 404 -27.42 6.03 -11.11
N LYS A 405 -26.40 5.33 -10.61
CA LYS A 405 -26.23 5.03 -9.17
C LYS A 405 -25.96 6.29 -8.34
N ALA A 406 -25.10 7.20 -8.81
CA ALA A 406 -24.77 8.43 -8.10
C ALA A 406 -25.94 9.42 -8.03
N GLN A 407 -26.79 9.49 -9.07
CA GLN A 407 -28.03 10.28 -9.04
C GLN A 407 -29.09 9.70 -8.12
N GLN A 408 -29.02 8.40 -7.82
CA GLN A 408 -29.86 7.73 -6.83
C GLN A 408 -29.31 7.85 -5.41
N ALA A 409 -28.04 8.24 -5.24
CA ALA A 409 -27.44 8.47 -3.94
C ALA A 409 -27.96 9.79 -3.35
N PRO A 410 -28.50 9.80 -2.12
CA PRO A 410 -28.93 11.03 -1.47
C PRO A 410 -27.74 11.99 -1.33
N ALA A 411 -27.99 13.28 -1.56
CA ALA A 411 -26.99 14.33 -1.38
C ALA A 411 -26.49 14.30 0.07
N GLN A 412 -25.25 13.84 0.27
CA GLN A 412 -24.64 13.78 1.59
C GLN A 412 -24.15 15.16 1.99
N ASP A 413 -24.62 15.61 3.14
CA ASP A 413 -24.15 16.83 3.80
C ASP A 413 -22.66 16.66 4.16
N ALA A 414 -21.83 17.51 3.58
CA ALA A 414 -20.40 17.56 3.88
C ALA A 414 -20.19 17.75 5.39
N TRP A 415 -19.35 16.91 5.98
CA TRP A 415 -19.05 16.94 7.41
C TRP A 415 -18.58 18.34 7.83
N PRO A 416 -19.23 18.99 8.82
CA PRO A 416 -18.71 20.23 9.36
C PRO A 416 -17.43 19.92 10.13
N ALA A 417 -16.28 20.29 9.56
CA ALA A 417 -15.00 20.31 10.26
C ALA A 417 -15.03 21.40 11.35
N ASP A 418 -15.76 21.14 12.42
CA ASP A 418 -15.88 22.05 13.55
C ASP A 418 -14.55 22.13 14.33
N GLY A 419 -14.03 23.35 14.49
CA GLY A 419 -13.15 23.69 15.62
C GLY A 419 -11.70 24.06 15.32
N LEU A 420 -11.22 24.02 14.07
CA LEU A 420 -9.89 24.53 13.73
C LEU A 420 -10.03 25.85 12.96
N ALA A 421 -9.65 26.96 13.61
CA ALA A 421 -9.46 28.22 12.91
C ALA A 421 -8.54 27.97 11.69
N PRO A 422 -8.84 28.52 10.50
CA PRO A 422 -8.10 28.22 9.28
C PRO A 422 -6.67 28.76 9.39
N LYS A 423 -5.79 27.95 9.95
CA LYS A 423 -4.35 28.11 9.79
C LYS A 423 -4.08 27.96 8.30
N ALA A 424 -3.24 28.83 7.74
CA ALA A 424 -2.79 28.66 6.37
C ALA A 424 -2.08 27.30 6.26
N VAL A 425 -2.79 26.33 5.70
CA VAL A 425 -2.30 24.97 5.44
C VAL A 425 -1.30 25.09 4.31
N SER A 426 -0.13 24.48 4.49
CA SER A 426 0.85 24.42 3.42
C SER A 426 0.58 23.32 2.42
N LEU A 427 1.20 23.42 1.23
CA LEU A 427 0.99 22.45 0.15
C LEU A 427 1.20 21.00 0.62
N GLU A 428 2.22 20.75 1.43
CA GLU A 428 2.53 19.42 1.94
C GLU A 428 1.53 18.94 3.00
N GLU A 429 1.04 19.85 3.85
CA GLU A 429 -0.03 19.54 4.81
C GLU A 429 -1.36 19.32 4.08
N SER A 430 -1.63 20.05 3.00
CA SER A 430 -2.79 19.86 2.13
C SER A 430 -2.76 18.50 1.45
N TYR A 431 -1.58 18.05 0.97
CA TYR A 431 -1.41 16.70 0.46
C TYR A 431 -1.74 15.65 1.52
N ILE A 432 -1.21 15.77 2.74
CA ILE A 432 -1.55 14.81 3.82
C ILE A 432 -3.05 14.82 4.13
N LEU A 433 -3.67 16.00 4.21
CA LEU A 433 -5.09 16.12 4.53
C LEU A 433 -6.00 15.60 3.42
N SER A 434 -5.62 15.72 2.15
CA SER A 434 -6.38 15.10 1.05
C SER A 434 -6.37 13.59 1.20
N GLN A 435 -5.21 13.02 1.50
CA GLN A 435 -5.06 11.58 1.74
C GLN A 435 -5.87 11.07 2.92
N VAL A 436 -5.93 11.84 4.01
CA VAL A 436 -6.83 11.53 5.12
C VAL A 436 -8.29 11.54 4.69
N SER A 437 -8.69 12.55 3.91
CA SER A 437 -10.08 12.71 3.46
C SER A 437 -10.52 11.60 2.52
N GLU A 438 -9.65 11.20 1.58
CA GLU A 438 -9.90 10.12 0.61
C GLU A 438 -10.06 8.76 1.31
N GLU A 439 -9.26 8.52 2.35
CA GLU A 439 -9.28 7.26 3.11
C GLU A 439 -10.21 7.26 4.33
N THR A 440 -10.93 8.37 4.58
CA THR A 440 -11.90 8.43 5.68
C THR A 440 -13.03 7.45 5.41
N GLU A 441 -13.30 6.57 6.37
CA GLU A 441 -14.33 5.55 6.19
C GLU A 441 -15.70 6.18 5.98
N GLN A 442 -16.35 5.81 4.88
CA GLN A 442 -17.72 6.18 4.58
C GLN A 442 -18.64 4.97 4.75
N PHE A 443 -19.72 5.17 5.49
CA PHE A 443 -20.76 4.17 5.70
C PHE A 443 -22.06 4.69 5.06
N VAL A 444 -22.61 3.91 4.12
CA VAL A 444 -23.86 4.26 3.43
C VAL A 444 -25.04 3.78 4.26
N ASP A 445 -26.08 4.61 4.36
CA ASP A 445 -27.33 4.33 5.10
C ASP A 445 -27.07 3.80 6.53
N GLU A 446 -26.28 4.54 7.32
CA GLU A 446 -25.80 4.09 8.63
C GLU A 446 -26.93 3.63 9.56
N GLU A 447 -28.01 4.39 9.64
CA GLU A 447 -29.18 4.07 10.47
C GLU A 447 -29.84 2.76 10.04
N LYS A 448 -30.03 2.58 8.72
CA LYS A 448 -30.65 1.38 8.15
C LYS A 448 -29.77 0.15 8.35
N SER A 449 -28.46 0.30 8.15
CA SER A 449 -27.48 -0.75 8.36
C SER A 449 -27.37 -1.14 9.84
N ALA A 450 -27.37 -0.14 10.74
CA ALA A 450 -27.43 -0.33 12.18
C ALA A 450 -28.69 -1.09 12.60
N ALA A 451 -29.86 -0.73 12.06
CA ALA A 451 -31.12 -1.41 12.34
C ALA A 451 -31.12 -2.88 11.88
N ARG A 452 -30.58 -3.15 10.68
CA ARG A 452 -30.43 -4.53 10.16
C ARG A 452 -29.49 -5.37 11.02
N ILE A 453 -28.35 -4.81 11.42
CA ILE A 453 -27.43 -5.49 12.35
C ILE A 453 -28.13 -5.71 13.70
N GLY A 454 -28.83 -4.71 14.22
CA GLY A 454 -29.61 -4.77 15.46
C GLY A 454 -30.64 -5.89 15.47
N GLU A 455 -31.38 -6.09 14.38
CA GLU A 455 -32.33 -7.19 14.22
C GLU A 455 -31.65 -8.55 14.41
N GLN A 456 -30.50 -8.75 13.77
CA GLN A 456 -29.73 -9.99 13.90
C GLN A 456 -29.21 -10.17 15.33
N LEU A 457 -28.71 -9.11 15.97
CA LEU A 457 -28.27 -9.15 17.37
C LEU A 457 -29.42 -9.58 18.29
N ARG A 458 -30.63 -9.06 18.09
CA ARG A 458 -31.82 -9.43 18.89
C ARG A 458 -32.21 -10.88 18.70
N GLN A 459 -32.23 -11.37 17.46
CA GLN A 459 -32.48 -12.78 17.19
C GLN A 459 -31.46 -13.68 17.91
N MET A 460 -30.16 -13.32 17.86
CA MET A 460 -29.13 -14.08 18.58
C MET A 460 -29.29 -14.02 20.11
N MET A 461 -29.75 -12.89 20.66
CA MET A 461 -30.05 -12.77 22.09
C MET A 461 -31.26 -13.64 22.50
N GLU A 462 -32.29 -13.74 21.66
CA GLU A 462 -33.46 -14.62 21.87
C GLU A 462 -33.09 -16.10 21.83
N GLU A 463 -32.16 -16.49 20.94
CA GLU A 463 -31.63 -17.85 20.87
C GLU A 463 -30.73 -18.20 22.08
N ASN A 464 -30.25 -17.19 22.84
CA ASN A 464 -29.28 -17.36 23.94
C ASN A 464 -29.69 -16.61 25.23
N PRO A 465 -30.90 -16.82 25.77
CA PRO A 465 -31.47 -15.95 26.81
C PRO A 465 -30.66 -15.96 28.11
N ASP A 466 -29.99 -17.07 28.45
CA ASP A 466 -29.21 -17.22 29.70
C ASP A 466 -28.04 -16.22 29.80
N PHE A 467 -27.47 -15.78 28.67
CA PHE A 467 -26.41 -14.77 28.66
C PHE A 467 -26.94 -13.34 28.89
N PHE A 468 -28.25 -13.12 28.70
CA PHE A 468 -28.87 -11.79 28.70
C PHE A 468 -29.94 -11.61 29.79
N GLN A 469 -30.04 -12.54 30.75
CA GLN A 469 -30.91 -12.44 31.92
C GLN A 469 -30.40 -11.50 33.02
N ALA A 470 -29.12 -11.08 32.97
CA ALA A 470 -28.58 -10.16 33.97
C ALA A 470 -29.29 -8.79 33.93
N GLU A 471 -29.76 -8.31 35.08
CA GLU A 471 -30.36 -6.97 35.19
C GLU A 471 -29.33 -5.89 35.57
N ASP A 472 -28.09 -6.30 35.89
CA ASP A 472 -27.04 -5.40 36.31
C ASP A 472 -26.25 -4.85 35.13
N ARG A 473 -26.27 -3.53 34.99
CA ARG A 473 -25.45 -2.73 34.09
C ARG A 473 -23.96 -3.14 34.10
N HIS A 474 -23.38 -3.42 35.26
CA HIS A 474 -21.95 -3.77 35.36
C HIS A 474 -21.64 -5.16 34.79
N HIS A 475 -22.63 -6.04 34.65
CA HIS A 475 -22.45 -7.31 33.95
C HIS A 475 -22.08 -7.06 32.48
N TYR A 476 -22.89 -6.27 31.78
CA TYR A 476 -22.69 -6.00 30.35
C TYR A 476 -21.45 -5.18 30.07
N LEU A 477 -21.15 -4.15 30.88
CA LEU A 477 -19.90 -3.40 30.74
C LEU A 477 -18.66 -4.27 30.87
N ARG A 478 -18.62 -5.16 31.87
CA ARG A 478 -17.51 -6.12 32.02
C ARG A 478 -17.44 -7.08 30.84
N GLY A 479 -18.60 -7.49 30.31
CA GLY A 479 -18.69 -8.30 29.11
C GLY A 479 -18.06 -7.61 27.90
N ILE A 480 -18.43 -6.35 27.66
CA ILE A 480 -17.86 -5.50 26.60
C ILE A 480 -16.34 -5.40 26.77
N TYR A 481 -15.84 -5.00 27.95
CA TYR A 481 -14.39 -4.86 28.18
C TYR A 481 -13.62 -6.16 27.95
N ARG A 482 -14.16 -7.28 28.42
CA ARG A 482 -13.54 -8.59 28.21
C ARG A 482 -13.53 -8.98 26.74
N ALA A 483 -14.63 -8.73 26.03
CA ALA A 483 -14.74 -9.03 24.61
C ALA A 483 -13.74 -8.20 23.78
N THR A 484 -13.57 -6.91 24.09
CA THR A 484 -12.58 -6.07 23.37
C THR A 484 -11.15 -6.54 23.59
N VAL A 485 -10.80 -6.98 24.81
CA VAL A 485 -9.49 -7.58 25.10
C VAL A 485 -9.32 -8.94 24.43
N GLN A 486 -10.35 -9.79 24.49
CA GLN A 486 -10.33 -11.14 23.92
C GLN A 486 -10.20 -11.13 22.40
N TYR A 487 -10.87 -10.18 21.73
CA TYR A 487 -10.89 -10.09 20.27
C TYR A 487 -9.91 -9.07 19.72
N GLY A 488 -9.26 -8.28 20.57
CA GLY A 488 -8.13 -7.44 20.19
C GLY A 488 -8.51 -6.18 19.40
N PHE A 489 -9.62 -5.53 19.74
CA PHE A 489 -9.95 -4.21 19.18
C PHE A 489 -9.96 -3.13 20.26
N ALA A 490 -9.60 -1.92 19.85
CA ALA A 490 -9.63 -0.73 20.69
C ALA A 490 -10.73 0.22 20.21
N LEU A 491 -11.19 1.09 21.11
CA LEU A 491 -12.13 2.17 20.79
C LEU A 491 -11.53 3.51 21.22
N ARG A 492 -12.01 4.61 20.64
CA ARG A 492 -11.67 5.97 21.09
C ARG A 492 -12.12 6.20 22.53
N ALA A 493 -11.36 7.04 23.25
CA ALA A 493 -11.69 7.44 24.62
C ALA A 493 -13.08 8.11 24.73
N ALA A 494 -13.55 8.81 23.68
CA ALA A 494 -14.89 9.37 23.64
C ALA A 494 -15.98 8.29 23.63
N SER A 495 -15.80 7.26 22.80
CA SER A 495 -16.70 6.10 22.69
C SER A 495 -16.74 5.32 23.99
N TRP A 496 -15.59 5.11 24.63
CA TRP A 496 -15.55 4.52 25.96
C TRP A 496 -16.32 5.32 27.01
N ARG A 497 -16.18 6.65 27.03
CA ARG A 497 -16.97 7.50 27.94
C ARG A 497 -18.47 7.40 27.68
N ALA A 498 -18.88 7.28 26.42
CA ALA A 498 -20.27 7.07 26.06
C ALA A 498 -20.78 5.71 26.56
N ILE A 499 -20.02 4.62 26.32
CA ILE A 499 -20.37 3.27 26.79
C ILE A 499 -20.44 3.24 28.33
N ASP A 500 -19.44 3.84 28.99
CA ASP A 500 -19.36 3.96 30.45
C ASP A 500 -20.47 4.82 31.04
N GLY A 501 -21.10 5.69 30.23
CA GLY A 501 -22.20 6.57 30.60
C GLY A 501 -23.58 6.01 30.28
N GLU A 502 -23.68 5.02 29.39
CA GLU A 502 -24.95 4.46 28.91
C GLU A 502 -25.77 3.85 30.07
N GLN A 503 -27.04 4.24 30.18
CA GLN A 503 -27.95 3.81 31.25
C GLN A 503 -29.00 2.82 30.74
N GLU A 504 -29.29 2.81 29.44
CA GLU A 504 -30.28 1.93 28.85
C GLU A 504 -29.71 0.51 28.71
N LEU A 505 -30.26 -0.41 29.50
CA LEU A 505 -29.78 -1.80 29.56
C LEU A 505 -29.94 -2.51 28.22
N ALA A 506 -30.98 -2.18 27.44
CA ALA A 506 -31.22 -2.76 26.12
C ALA A 506 -30.08 -2.43 25.15
N ILE A 507 -29.61 -1.18 25.14
CA ILE A 507 -28.45 -0.76 24.34
C ILE A 507 -27.21 -1.53 24.77
N LEU A 508 -26.91 -1.60 26.08
CA LEU A 508 -25.74 -2.33 26.58
C LEU A 508 -25.77 -3.82 26.23
N LYS A 509 -26.95 -4.45 26.18
CA LYS A 509 -27.10 -5.83 25.71
C LYS A 509 -26.73 -5.95 24.22
N GLY A 510 -27.22 -5.03 23.39
CA GLY A 510 -26.87 -4.95 21.97
C GLY A 510 -25.36 -4.77 21.74
N LEU A 511 -24.75 -3.79 22.41
CA LEU A 511 -23.31 -3.54 22.31
C LEU A 511 -22.48 -4.71 22.83
N PHE A 512 -22.90 -5.36 23.92
CA PHE A 512 -22.23 -6.56 24.42
C PHE A 512 -22.31 -7.71 23.41
N MET A 513 -23.48 -7.98 22.84
CA MET A 513 -23.65 -9.01 21.82
C MET A 513 -22.80 -8.73 20.59
N LEU A 514 -22.80 -7.47 20.12
CA LEU A 514 -21.97 -7.01 19.01
C LEU A 514 -20.47 -7.26 19.27
N CYS A 515 -19.99 -6.99 20.49
CA CYS A 515 -18.62 -7.29 20.88
C CYS A 515 -18.35 -8.80 21.00
N ALA A 516 -19.35 -9.60 21.39
CA ALA A 516 -19.19 -11.03 21.67
C ALA A 516 -19.01 -11.89 20.40
N ILE A 517 -19.44 -11.39 19.24
CA ILE A 517 -19.35 -12.08 17.94
C ILE A 517 -17.88 -12.28 17.54
N LYS A 518 -17.52 -13.54 17.29
CA LYS A 518 -16.16 -13.97 16.94
C LYS A 518 -15.76 -13.68 15.50
N ASP A 519 -16.68 -13.15 14.71
CA ASP A 519 -16.47 -12.93 13.31
C ASP A 519 -15.33 -11.94 13.06
N ARG A 520 -14.52 -12.27 12.05
CA ARG A 520 -13.35 -11.52 11.60
C ARG A 520 -13.47 -11.15 10.12
N GLU A 521 -14.64 -11.34 9.52
CA GLU A 521 -14.92 -10.78 8.21
C GLU A 521 -14.72 -9.25 8.25
N PHE A 522 -13.99 -8.74 7.26
CA PHE A 522 -13.44 -7.39 7.29
C PHE A 522 -14.54 -6.32 7.33
N ASN A 523 -15.62 -6.50 6.59
CA ASN A 523 -16.74 -5.56 6.55
C ASN A 523 -17.48 -5.52 7.89
N PHE A 524 -17.82 -6.68 8.45
CA PHE A 524 -18.41 -6.74 9.79
C PHE A 524 -17.50 -6.14 10.85
N TRP A 525 -16.19 -6.40 10.77
CA TRP A 525 -15.22 -5.83 11.71
C TRP A 525 -15.25 -4.30 11.71
N ARG A 526 -15.31 -3.68 10.52
CA ARG A 526 -15.41 -2.22 10.36
C ARG A 526 -16.73 -1.68 10.90
N TRP A 527 -17.86 -2.27 10.52
CA TRP A 527 -19.18 -1.89 11.03
C TRP A 527 -19.28 -2.02 12.54
N ARG A 528 -18.70 -3.07 13.12
CA ARG A 528 -18.68 -3.25 14.57
C ARG A 528 -17.98 -2.10 15.28
N ILE A 529 -16.80 -1.70 14.80
CA ILE A 529 -16.08 -0.56 15.39
C ILE A 529 -16.89 0.72 15.19
N HIS A 530 -17.39 0.97 13.98
CA HIS A 530 -18.21 2.16 13.69
C HIS A 530 -19.43 2.29 14.61
N LEU A 531 -20.21 1.21 14.78
CA LEU A 531 -21.36 1.19 15.67
C LEU A 531 -20.96 1.43 17.13
N LEU A 532 -19.86 0.84 17.59
CA LEU A 532 -19.36 1.06 18.96
C LEU A 532 -18.84 2.49 19.16
N GLU A 533 -18.34 3.14 18.09
CA GLU A 533 -17.81 4.49 18.14
C GLU A 533 -18.84 5.60 17.88
N SER A 534 -20.05 5.23 17.45
CA SER A 534 -21.13 6.15 17.06
C SER A 534 -22.37 6.03 17.96
N PRO A 535 -22.40 6.70 19.14
CA PRO A 535 -23.53 6.63 20.07
C PRO A 535 -24.90 7.00 19.47
N SER A 536 -24.92 7.84 18.43
CA SER A 536 -26.14 8.19 17.68
C SER A 536 -26.80 6.99 17.01
N LEU A 537 -26.04 5.93 16.69
CA LEU A 537 -26.53 4.73 16.01
C LEU A 537 -27.07 3.66 16.98
N TRP A 538 -26.79 3.77 18.27
CA TRP A 538 -27.17 2.76 19.26
C TRP A 538 -28.69 2.53 19.38
N PRO A 539 -29.56 3.56 19.32
CA PRO A 539 -31.01 3.35 19.34
C PRO A 539 -31.51 2.48 18.18
N TYR A 540 -30.88 2.59 17.01
CA TYR A 540 -31.24 1.80 15.83
C TYR A 540 -30.94 0.31 16.02
N LEU A 541 -29.99 -0.06 16.88
CA LEU A 541 -29.76 -1.46 17.27
C LEU A 541 -30.98 -2.10 17.97
N LEU A 542 -31.93 -1.29 18.44
CA LEU A 542 -33.17 -1.73 19.09
C LEU A 542 -34.40 -1.57 18.20
N GLU A 543 -34.32 -0.79 17.13
CA GLU A 543 -35.43 -0.55 16.23
C GLU A 543 -35.75 -1.82 15.41
N ALA A 544 -37.03 -2.16 15.31
CA ALA A 544 -37.50 -3.25 14.46
C ALA A 544 -37.32 -2.84 12.99
N TYR A 545 -36.38 -3.49 12.30
CA TYR A 545 -36.19 -3.26 10.88
C TYR A 545 -37.42 -3.73 10.12
N GLN A 546 -38.06 -2.82 9.37
CA GLN A 546 -39.12 -3.18 8.44
C GLN A 546 -38.49 -3.30 7.05
N PRO A 547 -38.33 -4.52 6.51
CA PRO A 547 -37.71 -4.68 5.19
C PRO A 547 -38.56 -3.93 4.16
N ASP A 548 -37.90 -3.02 3.44
CA ASP A 548 -38.53 -2.32 2.33
C ASP A 548 -38.84 -3.36 1.25
N THR A 549 -40.13 -3.67 1.07
CA THR A 549 -40.65 -4.76 0.21
C THR A 549 -40.26 -4.69 -1.28
N ARG A 550 -39.32 -3.81 -1.66
CA ARG A 550 -38.90 -3.52 -3.03
C ARG A 550 -37.39 -3.63 -3.31
N ALA A 551 -36.53 -3.94 -2.33
CA ALA A 551 -35.09 -4.08 -2.56
C ALA A 551 -34.70 -5.55 -2.86
N ASP A 552 -33.90 -5.77 -3.90
CA ASP A 552 -33.41 -7.08 -4.34
C ASP A 552 -32.47 -7.71 -3.28
N ASP A 553 -32.85 -8.89 -2.79
CA ASP A 553 -32.33 -9.58 -1.59
C ASP A 553 -31.01 -10.35 -1.81
N ASN A 554 -30.17 -9.93 -2.77
CA ASN A 554 -28.96 -10.68 -3.14
C ASN A 554 -27.75 -10.48 -2.23
N ASP A 555 -27.88 -9.69 -1.16
CA ASP A 555 -26.79 -9.40 -0.20
C ASP A 555 -27.12 -9.95 1.20
N THR A 556 -27.64 -11.18 1.25
CA THR A 556 -28.18 -11.81 2.46
C THR A 556 -27.13 -12.65 3.21
N TRP A 557 -26.94 -12.27 4.47
CA TRP A 557 -26.01 -12.81 5.49
C TRP A 557 -26.30 -14.26 5.94
N GLU A 558 -26.97 -15.09 5.14
CA GLU A 558 -27.30 -16.48 5.52
C GLU A 558 -26.07 -17.34 5.85
N GLY A 559 -24.89 -17.00 5.32
CA GLY A 559 -23.63 -17.70 5.60
C GLY A 559 -23.08 -17.56 7.03
N TYR A 560 -23.61 -16.64 7.85
CA TYR A 560 -23.05 -16.34 9.17
C TYR A 560 -23.66 -17.15 10.32
N ARG A 561 -24.86 -17.71 10.09
CA ARG A 561 -25.60 -18.47 11.10
C ARG A 561 -24.86 -19.73 11.59
N GLU A 562 -24.02 -20.32 10.73
CA GLU A 562 -23.28 -21.55 11.05
C GLU A 562 -21.95 -21.34 11.80
N ARG A 563 -21.49 -20.09 11.98
CA ARG A 563 -20.12 -19.79 12.47
C ARG A 563 -20.05 -19.34 13.93
N ILE A 564 -21.18 -19.37 14.64
CA ILE A 564 -21.28 -18.90 16.02
C ILE A 564 -20.98 -20.06 16.97
N SER A 565 -19.75 -20.10 17.47
CA SER A 565 -19.43 -20.78 18.72
C SER A 565 -19.31 -19.71 19.81
N LEU A 566 -20.41 -19.43 20.53
CA LEU A 566 -20.30 -18.67 21.78
C LEU A 566 -19.24 -19.36 22.64
N PRO A 567 -18.28 -18.64 23.23
CA PRO A 567 -17.39 -19.26 24.19
C PRO A 567 -18.26 -20.00 25.21
N GLN A 568 -17.98 -21.29 25.43
CA GLN A 568 -18.28 -21.86 26.73
C GLN A 568 -17.44 -21.02 27.70
N MET A 569 -18.00 -19.92 28.21
CA MET A 569 -17.50 -19.25 29.39
C MET A 569 -17.76 -20.26 30.51
N GLU A 570 -16.89 -21.26 30.60
CA GLU A 570 -16.89 -22.22 31.69
C GLU A 570 -16.96 -21.39 32.98
N LYS A 571 -17.83 -21.82 33.89
CA LYS A 571 -17.83 -21.39 35.29
C LYS A 571 -16.48 -21.78 35.92
N ARG A 572 -15.38 -21.18 35.48
CA ARG A 572 -14.06 -21.33 36.09
C ARG A 572 -13.99 -20.34 37.24
N ASN A 573 -13.79 -20.94 38.41
CA ASN A 573 -13.60 -20.26 39.68
C ASN A 573 -12.57 -19.14 39.57
N ILE A 574 -12.87 -18.10 40.34
CA ILE A 574 -12.02 -16.99 40.71
C ILE A 574 -10.76 -17.56 41.35
N ASP A 575 -9.67 -17.68 40.60
CA ASP A 575 -8.32 -17.68 41.15
C ASP A 575 -7.33 -17.18 40.11
N GLY A 576 -6.76 -16.01 40.41
CA GLY A 576 -5.89 -15.27 39.51
C GLY A 576 -4.59 -16.02 39.22
N ARG A 577 -4.37 -16.32 37.93
CA ARG A 577 -3.03 -16.46 37.38
C ARG A 577 -2.93 -15.67 36.07
N ILE A 578 -2.01 -14.72 36.10
CA ILE A 578 -1.63 -13.83 35.01
C ILE A 578 -0.91 -14.67 33.95
N PHE A 579 -1.41 -14.68 32.72
CA PHE A 579 -0.64 -15.12 31.56
C PHE A 579 -0.03 -13.88 30.89
N SER A 580 1.30 -13.86 30.77
CA SER A 580 1.99 -12.98 29.83
C SER A 580 1.56 -13.38 28.42
N LEU A 581 1.08 -12.42 27.64
CA LEU A 581 0.87 -12.60 26.21
C LEU A 581 2.22 -12.92 25.58
N GLY A 582 2.42 -14.20 25.25
CA GLY A 582 3.55 -14.68 24.50
C GLY A 582 3.47 -14.19 23.07
N GLU A 583 4.66 -13.85 22.55
CA GLU A 583 4.99 -13.72 21.14
C GLU A 583 4.26 -14.79 20.31
N GLY A 584 3.24 -14.37 19.57
CA GLY A 584 2.67 -15.16 18.49
C GLY A 584 3.69 -15.21 17.36
N LYS A 585 4.42 -16.31 17.26
CA LYS A 585 5.15 -16.67 16.03
C LYS A 585 4.13 -16.77 14.88
N PRO A 586 4.42 -16.22 13.69
CA PRO A 586 3.76 -16.68 12.49
C PRO A 586 4.27 -18.11 12.21
N ASP A 587 3.35 -19.06 12.08
CA ASP A 587 3.66 -20.34 11.46
C ASP A 587 4.08 -20.10 10.00
N ILE A 588 5.22 -20.68 9.62
CA ILE A 588 5.75 -20.75 8.26
C ILE A 588 4.86 -21.66 7.41
#